data_AF-A0A7L1RRY9-F1
#
_entry.id   AF-A0A7L1RRY9-F1
#
_cell.length_a   1.000
_cell.length_b   1.000
_cell.length_c   1.000
_cell.angle_alpha   90.00
_cell.angle_beta   90.00
_cell.angle_gamma   90.00
#
_symmetry.space_group_name_H-M   'P 1'
#
loop_
_entity.id
_entity.type
_entity.pdbx_description
1 polymer ?
#
loop_
_entity_poly.entity_id
_entity_poly.type
_entity_poly.pdbx_seq_one_letter_code
_entity_poly.pdbx_strand_id
1 'polypeptide(L)' 'SYGGYVPQLPFRFGETYGRTTHKLLLDPMVSKSPRSLLAPLDSKENLLELRYHIDH' A
#
# COMPACT_ATOMS: atom_id res chain seq x y z
N SER A 1 39.53 5.23 -0.66
CA SER A 1 38.77 5.65 0.53
C SER A 1 37.30 5.60 0.17
N TYR A 2 36.54 4.64 0.69
CA TYR A 2 35.10 4.51 0.42
C TYR A 2 34.38 5.49 1.35
N GLY A 3 33.95 6.62 0.80
CA GLY A 3 33.15 7.62 1.50
C GLY A 3 31.88 6.95 2.00
N GLY A 4 31.77 6.80 3.32
CA GLY A 4 30.70 6.05 3.97
C GLY A 4 29.33 6.42 3.44
N TYR A 5 28.62 5.42 2.93
CA TYR A 5 27.18 5.53 2.69
C TYR A 5 26.50 5.70 4.04
N VAL A 6 25.80 6.82 4.25
CA VAL A 6 25.00 7.07 5.44
C VAL A 6 23.54 6.73 5.07
N PRO A 7 23.04 5.53 5.38
CA PRO A 7 21.72 5.03 4.95
C PRO A 7 20.52 5.71 5.64
N GLN A 8 20.74 6.89 6.23
CA GLN A 8 19.76 7.67 6.97
C GLN A 8 19.62 9.08 6.39
N LEU A 9 20.05 9.28 5.12
CA LEU A 9 19.75 10.49 4.37
C LEU A 9 18.24 10.74 4.49
N PRO A 10 17.86 11.90 5.03
CA PRO A 10 16.77 11.96 5.97
C PRO A 10 15.43 11.75 5.25
N PHE A 11 14.70 10.71 5.66
CA PHE A 11 13.23 10.63 5.57
C PHE A 11 12.53 11.75 6.39
N ARG A 12 13.16 12.92 6.51
CA ARG A 12 12.66 14.10 7.21
C ARG A 12 11.93 15.05 6.27
N PHE A 13 12.08 14.90 4.96
CA PHE A 13 11.29 15.64 3.96
C PHE A 13 10.15 14.76 3.45
N GLY A 14 9.26 14.37 4.37
CA GLY A 14 8.12 13.52 4.07
C GLY A 14 8.22 12.19 4.78
N GLU A 15 7.14 11.85 5.49
CA GLU A 15 6.98 10.62 6.25
C GLU A 15 7.34 9.37 5.42
N THR A 16 7.73 8.28 6.09
CA THR A 16 7.99 7.01 5.38
C THR A 16 6.78 6.57 4.57
N TYR A 17 6.99 5.82 3.48
CA TYR A 17 5.90 5.26 2.67
C TYR A 17 4.83 4.58 3.54
N GLY A 18 5.26 3.78 4.52
CA GLY A 18 4.35 3.10 5.44
C GLY A 18 3.46 4.08 6.23
N ARG A 19 4.02 5.19 6.72
CA ARG A 19 3.27 6.18 7.50
C ARG A 19 2.39 7.08 6.62
N THR A 20 2.87 7.47 5.44
CA THR A 20 2.08 8.24 4.46
C THR A 20 0.88 7.43 3.98
N THR A 21 1.10 6.18 3.59
CA THR A 21 0.02 5.28 3.14
C THR A 21 -0.94 4.94 4.28
N HIS A 22 -0.45 4.75 5.51
CA HIS A 22 -1.32 4.55 6.67
C HIS A 22 -2.24 5.75 6.94
N LYS A 23 -1.72 6.98 6.86
CA LYS A 23 -2.56 8.20 7.00
C LYS A 23 -3.61 8.27 5.89
N LEU A 24 -3.24 8.00 4.64
CA LEU A 24 -4.16 7.98 3.49
C LEU A 24 -5.27 6.92 3.65
N LEU A 25 -4.93 5.73 4.15
CA LEU A 25 -5.88 4.64 4.39
C LEU A 25 -6.85 4.96 5.53
N LEU A 26 -6.45 5.76 6.51
CA LEU A 26 -7.30 6.15 7.65
C LEU A 26 -8.12 7.42 7.39
N ASP A 27 -7.71 8.26 6.44
CA ASP A 27 -8.42 9.50 6.10
C ASP A 27 -9.88 9.20 5.67
N PRO A 28 -10.90 9.75 6.37
CA PRO A 28 -12.30 9.57 6.00
C PRO A 28 -12.72 10.43 4.79
N MET A 29 -11.92 11.43 4.40
CA MET A 29 -12.20 12.32 3.25
C MET A 29 -11.64 11.79 1.94
N VAL A 30 -10.79 10.78 2.01
CA VAL A 30 -10.27 10.11 0.82
C VAL A 30 -11.25 9.02 0.41
N SER A 31 -11.76 9.10 -0.81
CA SER A 31 -12.60 8.06 -1.38
C SER A 31 -11.83 6.75 -1.44
N LYS A 32 -12.31 5.75 -0.71
CA LYS A 32 -11.70 4.42 -0.68
C LYS A 32 -12.35 3.57 -1.76
N SER A 33 -11.57 2.66 -2.34
CA SER A 33 -12.16 1.59 -3.13
C SER A 33 -13.14 0.82 -2.25
N PRO A 34 -14.33 0.45 -2.74
CA PRO A 34 -15.24 -0.43 -2.00
C PRO A 34 -14.65 -1.84 -1.81
N ARG A 35 -13.53 -2.14 -2.49
CA ARG A 35 -12.86 -3.44 -2.47
C ARG A 35 -11.67 -3.42 -1.51
N SER A 36 -11.68 -4.34 -0.55
CA SER A 36 -10.51 -4.59 0.29
C SER A 36 -9.47 -5.40 -0.48
N LEU A 37 -8.26 -4.87 -0.64
CA LEU A 37 -7.13 -5.60 -1.24
C LEU A 37 -6.54 -6.67 -0.31
N LEU A 38 -6.92 -6.64 0.96
CA LEU A 38 -6.50 -7.60 1.98
C LEU A 38 -7.60 -8.61 2.31
N ALA A 39 -8.58 -8.79 1.42
CA ALA A 39 -9.63 -9.78 1.60
C ALA A 39 -9.00 -11.19 1.71
N PRO A 40 -9.50 -12.05 2.62
CA PRO A 40 -9.05 -13.44 2.69
C PRO A 40 -9.20 -14.13 1.32
N LEU A 41 -8.07 -14.63 0.80
CA LEU A 41 -8.00 -15.29 -0.51
C LEU A 41 -8.44 -16.77 -0.47
N ASP A 42 -8.79 -17.27 0.70
CA ASP A 42 -9.35 -18.61 0.88
C ASP A 42 -10.82 -18.70 0.43
N SER A 43 -11.51 -17.57 0.33
CA SER A 43 -12.82 -17.49 -0.31
C SER A 43 -12.70 -17.67 -1.82
N LYS A 44 -13.36 -18.71 -2.35
CA LYS A 44 -13.46 -18.96 -3.80
C LYS A 44 -14.07 -17.79 -4.56
N GLU A 45 -14.98 -17.03 -3.92
CA GLU A 45 -15.63 -15.86 -4.52
C GLU A 45 -14.62 -14.73 -4.74
N ASN A 46 -13.78 -14.45 -3.73
CA ASN A 46 -12.72 -13.44 -3.81
C ASN A 46 -11.68 -13.77 -4.88
N LEU A 47 -11.35 -15.06 -5.05
CA LEU A 47 -10.41 -15.52 -6.08
C LEU A 47 -10.93 -15.33 -7.51
N LEU A 48 -12.21 -15.63 -7.74
CA LEU A 48 -12.85 -15.44 -9.04
C LEU A 48 -12.95 -13.96 -9.40
N GLU A 49 -13.26 -13.12 -8.41
CA GLU A 49 -13.35 -11.67 -8.57
C GLU A 49 -11.99 -11.05 -8.93
N LEU A 50 -10.91 -11.46 -8.27
CA LEU A 50 -9.55 -11.03 -8.62
C LEU A 50 -9.14 -11.48 -10.03
N ARG A 51 -9.45 -12.73 -10.39
CA ARG A 51 -9.09 -13.29 -11.70
C ARG A 51 -9.73 -12.51 -12.86
N TYR A 52 -11.00 -12.12 -12.73
CA TYR A 52 -11.71 -11.32 -13.73
C TYR A 52 -11.00 -10.00 -14.07
N HIS A 53 -10.38 -9.36 -13.07
CA HIS A 53 -9.72 -8.06 -13.21
C HIS A 53 -8.27 -8.14 -13.71
N ILE A 54 -7.65 -9.33 -13.69
CA ILE A 54 -6.30 -9.52 -14.27
C ILE A 54 -6.39 -9.73 -15.78
N ASP A 55 -7.53 -10.30 -16.24
CA ASP A 55 -7.74 -10.68 -17.63
C ASP A 55 -8.42 -9.58 -18.49
N HIS A 56 -8.74 -8.40 -17.91
CA HIS A 56 -9.32 -7.22 -18.60
C HIS A 56 -8.61 -5.93 -18.19
#